data_AF-A0A1G6WQM7-F1
#
_entry.id   AF-A0A1G6WQM7-F1
#
_cell.length_a   1.000
_cell.length_b   1.000
_cell.length_c   1.000
_cell.angle_alpha   90.00
_cell.angle_beta   90.00
_cell.angle_gamma   90.00
#
_symmetry.space_group_name_H-M   'P 1'
#
loop_
_entity.id
_entity.type
_entity.pdbx_description
1 polymer ?
#
loop_
_entity_poly.entity_id
_entity_poly.type
_entity_poly.pdbx_seq_one_letter_code
_entity_poly.pdbx_strand_id
1 'polypeptide(L)'
;MKKSLKTISTHLSIFFIVAAYSLCNAQHEAFEFEFGTSTTLENSLSGNTDNDSTLKWINVNTVKKGWTVNDDGVLVNLGLPIGVVRSEKQYENFILHVEWMHMEAGGNSGVFAWSGANPPADSPLPDGVEIQMLELDWVNINAKNGVQQPIAYVHGEVWGVGGVVTDPDNPRGERSKSIENRAKGKGVWNTYDVVAVDGVIKLSVNGKFVNGISKSTQKKGYFCLESEGAEIHFRNFKIIELPPGVTSEEQTAPKL
;
A
#
# COMPACT_ATOMS: atom_id res chain seq x y z
N MET A 1 5.99 -16.98 -88.73
CA MET A 1 5.72 -17.56 -87.39
C MET A 1 5.80 -16.44 -86.35
N LYS A 2 4.65 -15.84 -85.99
CA LYS A 2 4.56 -14.76 -84.99
C LYS A 2 4.61 -15.36 -83.59
N LYS A 3 5.62 -15.00 -82.78
CA LYS A 3 5.70 -15.39 -81.36
C LYS A 3 4.83 -14.42 -80.54
N SER A 4 3.82 -14.98 -79.89
CA SER A 4 2.94 -14.34 -78.93
C SER A 4 3.72 -13.99 -77.65
N LEU A 5 3.72 -12.72 -77.24
CA LEU A 5 4.08 -12.33 -75.88
C LEU A 5 2.97 -12.75 -74.92
N LYS A 6 3.30 -13.48 -73.86
CA LYS A 6 2.41 -13.71 -72.71
C LYS A 6 2.76 -12.67 -71.65
N THR A 7 1.81 -11.78 -71.38
CA THR A 7 1.85 -10.83 -70.27
C THR A 7 1.54 -11.59 -68.98
N ILE A 8 2.48 -11.60 -68.02
CA ILE A 8 2.25 -12.13 -66.67
C ILE A 8 1.67 -10.98 -65.84
N SER A 9 0.40 -11.12 -65.45
CA SER A 9 -0.25 -10.25 -64.48
C SER A 9 0.07 -10.77 -63.09
N THR A 10 0.89 -10.04 -62.33
CA THR A 10 1.13 -10.27 -60.91
C THR A 10 0.06 -9.54 -60.11
N HIS A 11 -0.93 -10.27 -59.60
CA HIS A 11 -1.85 -9.76 -58.58
C HIS A 11 -1.13 -9.70 -57.23
N LEU A 12 -0.68 -8.52 -56.84
CA LEU A 12 -0.19 -8.24 -55.50
C LEU A 12 -1.39 -7.91 -54.61
N SER A 13 -1.95 -8.93 -53.96
CA SER A 13 -2.98 -8.74 -52.94
C SER A 13 -2.34 -8.12 -51.69
N ILE A 14 -2.52 -6.81 -51.52
CA ILE A 14 -2.13 -6.09 -50.30
C ILE A 14 -3.11 -6.48 -49.20
N PHE A 15 -2.71 -7.43 -48.36
CA PHE A 15 -3.37 -7.67 -47.08
C PHE A 15 -3.03 -6.51 -46.14
N PHE A 16 -3.96 -5.56 -46.00
CA PHE A 16 -3.95 -4.64 -44.86
C PHE A 16 -4.28 -5.45 -43.60
N ILE A 17 -3.25 -5.99 -42.96
CA ILE A 17 -3.36 -6.43 -41.57
C ILE A 17 -3.39 -5.15 -40.73
N VAL A 18 -4.60 -4.66 -40.46
CA VAL A 18 -4.83 -3.75 -39.34
C VAL A 18 -4.58 -4.61 -38.10
N ALA A 19 -3.35 -4.60 -37.61
CA ALA A 19 -3.04 -5.03 -36.27
C ALA A 19 -3.73 -4.04 -35.33
N ALA A 20 -4.98 -4.33 -35.00
CA ALA A 20 -5.61 -3.78 -33.81
C ALA A 20 -4.79 -4.33 -32.64
N TYR A 21 -3.74 -3.60 -32.27
CA TYR A 21 -3.12 -3.69 -30.95
C TYR A 21 -4.22 -3.31 -29.96
N SER A 22 -5.05 -4.29 -29.60
CA SER A 22 -5.82 -4.23 -28.37
C SER A 22 -4.80 -4.34 -27.25
N LEU A 23 -4.15 -3.23 -26.95
CA LEU A 23 -3.62 -2.98 -25.61
C LEU A 23 -4.86 -3.00 -24.71
N CYS A 24 -5.18 -4.18 -24.20
CA CYS A 24 -6.05 -4.33 -23.06
C CYS A 24 -5.28 -3.80 -21.86
N ASN A 25 -5.07 -2.49 -21.81
CA ASN A 25 -4.96 -1.81 -20.54
C ASN A 25 -6.38 -1.89 -20.00
N ALA A 26 -6.65 -2.84 -19.11
CA ALA A 26 -7.76 -2.71 -18.19
C ALA A 26 -7.45 -1.45 -17.37
N GLN A 27 -7.79 -0.27 -17.91
CA GLN A 27 -7.71 0.98 -17.18
C GLN A 27 -8.68 0.82 -16.02
N HIS A 28 -8.11 0.61 -14.83
CA HIS A 28 -8.88 0.66 -13.60
C HIS A 28 -9.64 1.99 -13.57
N GLU A 29 -10.89 1.93 -13.12
CA GLU A 29 -11.75 3.12 -13.06
C GLU A 29 -11.03 4.23 -12.29
N ALA A 30 -10.84 5.40 -12.91
CA ALA A 30 -10.25 6.53 -12.21
C ALA A 30 -11.27 7.05 -11.19
N PHE A 31 -10.90 6.99 -9.91
CA PHE A 31 -11.67 7.60 -8.83
C PHE A 31 -10.73 8.13 -7.75
N GLU A 32 -11.26 9.06 -6.97
CA GLU A 32 -10.61 9.63 -5.81
C GLU A 32 -11.62 9.78 -4.68
N PHE A 33 -11.12 9.88 -3.45
CA PHE A 33 -11.91 10.20 -2.28
C PHE A 33 -11.05 10.88 -1.21
N GLU A 34 -11.71 11.48 -0.22
CA GLU A 34 -11.07 12.15 0.90
C GLU A 34 -11.24 11.33 2.18
N PHE A 35 -10.16 11.09 2.91
CA PHE A 35 -10.20 10.38 4.20
C PHE A 35 -8.94 10.61 5.03
N GLY A 36 -9.12 11.08 6.26
CA GLY A 36 -8.01 11.36 7.18
C GLY A 36 -7.45 12.78 7.02
N THR A 37 -6.51 13.13 7.89
CA THR A 37 -5.94 14.48 7.94
C THR A 37 -4.41 14.47 7.99
N SER A 38 -3.81 15.56 7.54
CA SER A 38 -2.38 15.81 7.67
C SER A 38 -2.12 17.23 8.15
N THR A 39 -1.18 17.36 9.08
CA THR A 39 -0.74 18.64 9.66
C THR A 39 0.78 18.65 9.77
N THR A 40 1.36 19.81 10.11
CA THR A 40 2.81 19.93 10.36
C THR A 40 3.11 19.74 11.86
N LEU A 41 4.35 19.38 12.19
CA LEU A 41 4.81 19.33 13.58
C LEU A 41 4.57 20.66 14.33
N GLU A 42 4.80 21.80 13.69
CA GLU A 42 4.59 23.13 14.28
C GLU A 42 3.12 23.38 14.63
N ASN A 43 2.20 23.07 13.71
CA ASN A 43 0.76 23.19 13.95
C ASN A 43 0.31 22.24 15.06
N SER A 44 0.79 21.00 15.06
CA SER A 44 0.48 20.02 16.10
C SER A 44 0.93 20.47 17.49
N LEU A 45 2.14 21.03 17.61
CA LEU A 45 2.69 21.51 18.89
C LEU A 45 2.01 22.78 19.40
N SER A 46 1.52 23.63 18.49
CA SER A 46 0.77 24.85 18.86
C SER A 46 -0.71 24.58 19.19
N GLY A 47 -1.20 23.36 18.97
CA GLY A 47 -2.62 23.02 19.12
C GLY A 47 -3.51 23.68 18.06
N ASN A 48 -2.92 24.20 16.97
CA ASN A 48 -3.65 24.84 15.90
C ASN A 48 -4.15 23.79 14.90
N THR A 49 -5.45 23.51 14.95
CA THR A 49 -6.12 22.57 14.04
C THR A 49 -6.73 23.25 12.81
N ASP A 50 -6.72 24.58 12.73
CA ASP A 50 -7.35 25.32 11.62
C ASP A 50 -6.62 25.10 10.28
N ASN A 51 -5.39 24.58 10.34
CA ASN A 51 -4.52 24.34 9.19
C ASN A 51 -4.38 22.85 8.85
N ASP A 52 -5.20 21.97 9.42
CA ASP A 52 -5.21 20.56 9.06
C ASP A 52 -5.72 20.40 7.63
N SER A 53 -4.95 19.69 6.80
CA SER A 53 -5.32 19.36 5.43
C SER A 53 -6.04 18.02 5.38
N THR A 54 -7.12 17.93 4.60
CA THR A 54 -7.76 16.64 4.30
C THR A 54 -6.91 15.85 3.32
N LEU A 55 -6.72 14.56 3.61
CA LEU A 55 -5.99 13.65 2.73
C LEU A 55 -6.84 13.20 1.55
N LYS A 56 -6.29 13.31 0.35
CA LYS A 56 -6.88 12.78 -0.89
C LYS A 56 -6.22 11.47 -1.27
N TRP A 57 -7.05 10.49 -1.64
CA TRP A 57 -6.67 9.16 -2.08
C TRP A 57 -7.05 8.96 -3.53
N ILE A 58 -6.13 8.44 -4.32
CA ILE A 58 -6.26 8.25 -5.77
C ILE A 58 -6.15 6.75 -6.05
N ASN A 59 -7.08 6.24 -6.87
CA ASN A 59 -7.05 4.85 -7.29
C ASN A 59 -5.78 4.51 -8.08
N VAL A 60 -5.16 3.38 -7.76
CA VAL A 60 -4.08 2.80 -8.58
C VAL A 60 -4.64 1.65 -9.42
N ASN A 61 -5.18 0.63 -8.76
CA ASN A 61 -5.63 -0.59 -9.43
C ASN A 61 -6.80 -1.30 -8.74
N THR A 62 -7.65 -0.55 -8.04
CA THR A 62 -8.88 -1.07 -7.41
C THR A 62 -10.14 -0.59 -8.12
N VAL A 63 -11.32 -0.72 -7.48
CA VAL A 63 -12.63 -0.31 -8.03
C VAL A 63 -13.35 0.62 -7.04
N LYS A 64 -14.10 1.59 -7.56
CA LYS A 64 -14.75 2.62 -6.73
C LYS A 64 -15.67 2.03 -5.66
N LYS A 65 -16.46 1.02 -6.02
CA LYS A 65 -17.38 0.32 -5.11
C LYS A 65 -16.67 -0.41 -3.95
N GLY A 66 -15.35 -0.62 -4.04
CA GLY A 66 -14.56 -1.26 -3.00
C GLY A 66 -14.22 -0.32 -1.85
N TRP A 67 -14.39 1.00 -2.03
CA TRP A 67 -14.02 2.02 -1.04
C TRP A 67 -15.20 2.92 -0.73
N THR A 68 -15.51 3.11 0.54
CA THR A 68 -16.58 4.02 0.96
C THR A 68 -16.24 4.66 2.30
N VAL A 69 -16.30 5.97 2.39
CA VAL A 69 -16.34 6.68 3.68
C VAL A 69 -17.80 6.75 4.10
N ASN A 70 -18.15 6.12 5.21
CA ASN A 70 -19.52 6.11 5.72
C ASN A 70 -19.86 7.39 6.50
N ASP A 71 -21.11 7.52 6.93
CA ASP A 71 -21.61 8.70 7.64
C ASP A 71 -20.92 8.94 9.00
N ASP A 72 -20.29 7.90 9.59
CA ASP A 72 -19.52 7.98 10.83
C ASP A 72 -18.04 8.37 10.60
N GLY A 73 -17.66 8.64 9.34
CA GLY A 73 -16.28 8.96 8.96
C GLY A 73 -15.32 7.76 8.98
N VAL A 74 -15.84 6.54 8.93
CA VAL A 74 -15.05 5.31 8.79
C VAL A 74 -14.86 4.99 7.32
N LEU A 75 -13.61 4.79 6.91
CA LEU A 75 -13.29 4.26 5.58
C LEU A 75 -13.44 2.74 5.60
N VAL A 76 -14.34 2.23 4.76
CA VAL A 76 -14.57 0.81 4.51
C VAL A 76 -13.87 0.43 3.21
N ASN A 77 -13.02 -0.60 3.27
CA ASN A 77 -12.43 -1.27 2.12
C ASN A 77 -12.94 -2.72 2.08
N LEU A 78 -13.57 -3.13 0.96
CA LEU A 78 -14.14 -4.48 0.79
C LEU A 78 -13.10 -5.56 0.46
N GLY A 79 -11.83 -5.20 0.24
CA GLY A 79 -10.73 -6.13 0.02
C GLY A 79 -10.60 -6.68 -1.41
N LEU A 80 -11.53 -6.41 -2.33
CA LEU A 80 -11.44 -6.87 -3.71
C LEU A 80 -11.74 -5.78 -4.76
N PRO A 81 -11.00 -5.73 -5.89
CA PRO A 81 -9.87 -6.60 -6.24
C PRO A 81 -8.64 -6.32 -5.37
N ILE A 82 -7.66 -7.23 -5.37
CA ILE A 82 -6.39 -7.00 -4.70
C ILE A 82 -5.67 -5.85 -5.39
N GLY A 83 -5.17 -4.89 -4.62
CA GLY A 83 -4.53 -3.69 -5.14
C GLY A 83 -4.48 -2.59 -4.09
N VAL A 84 -4.24 -1.35 -4.54
CA VAL A 84 -4.11 -0.21 -3.63
C VAL A 84 -4.82 1.05 -4.12
N VAL A 85 -5.08 1.94 -3.18
CA VAL A 85 -5.24 3.39 -3.41
C VAL A 85 -4.04 4.09 -2.80
N ARG A 86 -3.59 5.19 -3.39
CA ARG A 86 -2.43 5.96 -2.92
C ARG A 86 -2.80 7.35 -2.42
N SER A 87 -1.99 7.94 -1.56
CA SER A 87 -2.09 9.36 -1.23
C SER A 87 -1.80 10.23 -2.45
N GLU A 88 -2.39 11.44 -2.51
CA GLU A 88 -2.15 12.41 -3.59
C GLU A 88 -0.67 12.81 -3.72
N LYS A 89 0.00 13.06 -2.58
CA LYS A 89 1.42 13.45 -2.50
C LYS A 89 2.28 12.39 -1.80
N GLN A 90 3.59 12.56 -1.91
CA GLN A 90 4.58 11.77 -1.19
C GLN A 90 4.87 12.36 0.19
N TYR A 91 5.21 11.49 1.14
CA TYR A 91 5.61 11.79 2.51
C TYR A 91 7.02 11.26 2.77
N GLU A 92 7.74 11.93 3.66
CA GLU A 92 9.13 11.61 4.01
C GLU A 92 9.22 11.24 5.49
N ASN A 93 9.44 12.23 6.37
CA ASN A 93 9.42 12.00 7.81
C ASN A 93 8.02 12.32 8.35
N PHE A 94 7.46 11.41 9.13
CA PHE A 94 6.10 11.56 9.65
C PHE A 94 5.88 10.82 10.96
N ILE A 95 4.86 11.26 11.69
CA ILE A 95 4.14 10.42 12.67
C ILE A 95 2.79 10.10 12.04
N LEU A 96 2.43 8.81 11.98
CA LEU A 96 1.12 8.33 11.54
C LEU A 96 0.40 7.73 12.73
N HIS A 97 -0.83 8.16 12.96
CA HIS A 97 -1.80 7.48 13.81
C HIS A 97 -2.90 6.90 12.92
N VAL A 98 -3.25 5.64 13.13
CA VAL A 98 -4.37 5.00 12.42
C VAL A 98 -5.01 3.95 13.31
N GLU A 99 -6.34 3.92 13.30
CA GLU A 99 -7.11 2.82 13.86
C GLU A 99 -7.67 1.95 12.74
N TRP A 100 -7.58 0.64 12.92
CA TRP A 100 -7.99 -0.34 11.93
C TRP A 100 -8.71 -1.53 12.56
N MET A 101 -9.57 -2.18 11.77
CA MET A 101 -10.36 -3.33 12.22
C MET A 101 -10.72 -4.22 11.03
N HIS A 102 -10.35 -5.50 11.07
CA HIS A 102 -10.89 -6.50 10.16
C HIS A 102 -12.27 -6.98 10.60
N MET A 103 -13.13 -7.30 9.64
CA MET A 103 -14.47 -7.84 9.90
C MET A 103 -14.50 -9.37 9.89
N GLU A 104 -13.49 -10.00 9.30
CA GLU A 104 -13.44 -11.44 9.04
C GLU A 104 -12.20 -12.09 9.65
N ALA A 105 -12.27 -13.41 9.88
CA ALA A 105 -11.13 -14.16 10.40
C ALA A 105 -10.07 -14.33 9.31
N GLY A 106 -8.81 -14.07 9.64
CA GLY A 106 -7.69 -14.14 8.71
C GLY A 106 -7.65 -13.06 7.64
N GLY A 107 -8.36 -11.95 7.83
CA GLY A 107 -8.26 -10.80 6.93
C GLY A 107 -6.82 -10.27 6.83
N ASN A 108 -6.49 -9.75 5.64
CA ASN A 108 -5.18 -9.18 5.32
C ASN A 108 -5.35 -7.79 4.69
N SER A 109 -4.47 -6.87 5.05
CA SER A 109 -4.35 -5.51 4.53
C SER A 109 -3.10 -4.86 5.15
N GLY A 110 -2.85 -3.61 4.84
CA GLY A 110 -1.73 -2.87 5.37
C GLY A 110 -1.69 -1.45 4.87
N VAL A 111 -0.73 -0.72 5.44
CA VAL A 111 -0.32 0.59 4.93
C VAL A 111 1.09 0.44 4.39
N PHE A 112 1.29 0.79 3.12
CA PHE A 112 2.62 0.90 2.54
C PHE A 112 3.09 2.33 2.77
N ALA A 113 4.22 2.50 3.45
CA ALA A 113 4.91 3.77 3.56
C ALA A 113 6.00 3.87 2.51
N TRP A 114 6.32 5.10 2.10
CA TRP A 114 7.38 5.37 1.13
C TRP A 114 7.26 4.51 -0.12
N SER A 115 6.06 4.36 -0.68
CA SER A 115 5.79 3.55 -1.87
C SER A 115 6.00 4.34 -3.16
N GLY A 116 6.41 3.68 -4.24
CA GLY A 116 6.31 4.19 -5.60
C GLY A 116 4.89 4.17 -6.16
N ALA A 117 3.97 3.48 -5.50
CA ALA A 117 2.55 3.38 -5.87
C ALA A 117 2.31 2.94 -7.33
N ASN A 118 3.28 2.22 -7.90
CA ASN A 118 3.25 1.72 -9.27
C ASN A 118 3.52 0.22 -9.28
N PRO A 119 2.47 -0.62 -9.14
CA PRO A 119 2.60 -2.06 -9.17
C PRO A 119 3.21 -2.56 -10.48
N PRO A 120 4.11 -3.55 -10.45
CA PRO A 120 4.62 -4.17 -11.68
C PRO A 120 3.54 -5.04 -12.35
N ALA A 121 3.73 -5.39 -13.61
CA ALA A 121 2.70 -6.08 -14.41
C ALA A 121 2.28 -7.46 -13.86
N ASP A 122 3.13 -8.09 -13.04
CA ASP A 122 2.94 -9.43 -12.47
C ASP A 122 2.53 -9.42 -10.99
N SER A 123 2.35 -8.25 -10.37
CA SER A 123 1.89 -8.10 -8.98
C SER A 123 0.87 -6.98 -8.84
N PRO A 124 -0.24 -7.19 -8.10
CA PRO A 124 -1.19 -6.12 -7.83
C PRO A 124 -0.69 -5.10 -6.79
N LEU A 125 0.40 -5.39 -6.08
CA LEU A 125 0.91 -4.54 -4.99
C LEU A 125 2.19 -3.80 -5.42
N PRO A 126 2.34 -2.51 -5.03
CA PRO A 126 3.54 -1.73 -5.32
C PRO A 126 4.71 -2.08 -4.40
N ASP A 127 5.85 -1.43 -4.64
CA ASP A 127 6.98 -1.38 -3.71
C ASP A 127 6.69 -0.50 -2.48
N GLY A 128 7.60 -0.49 -1.51
CA GLY A 128 7.53 0.38 -0.32
C GLY A 128 7.98 -0.33 0.95
N VAL A 129 7.67 0.25 2.10
CA VAL A 129 7.75 -0.44 3.39
C VAL A 129 6.34 -0.80 3.83
N GLU A 130 6.03 -2.09 3.88
CA GLU A 130 4.72 -2.58 4.30
C GLU A 130 4.63 -2.57 5.83
N ILE A 131 3.56 -1.97 6.35
CA ILE A 131 3.17 -1.97 7.76
C ILE A 131 1.90 -2.82 7.86
N GLN A 132 2.11 -4.10 8.16
CA GLN A 132 1.13 -5.18 7.98
C GLN A 132 0.01 -5.14 9.03
N MET A 133 -1.23 -5.34 8.57
CA MET A 133 -2.45 -5.43 9.36
C MET A 133 -3.12 -6.77 9.07
N LEU A 134 -2.73 -7.79 9.82
CA LEU A 134 -3.18 -9.16 9.62
C LEU A 134 -4.00 -9.63 10.81
N GLU A 135 -5.15 -10.26 10.54
CA GLU A 135 -6.06 -10.73 11.59
C GLU A 135 -5.56 -12.02 12.28
N LEU A 136 -5.84 -12.15 13.58
CA LEU A 136 -5.27 -13.19 14.45
C LEU A 136 -5.52 -14.63 13.99
N ASP A 137 -6.66 -14.95 13.38
CA ASP A 137 -6.96 -16.30 12.92
C ASP A 137 -6.21 -16.68 11.63
N TRP A 138 -5.51 -15.74 10.98
CA TRP A 138 -4.73 -16.01 9.78
C TRP A 138 -3.75 -17.17 10.00
N VAL A 139 -3.13 -17.26 11.19
CA VAL A 139 -2.14 -18.31 11.49
C VAL A 139 -2.76 -19.70 11.60
N ASN A 140 -4.05 -19.78 11.95
CA ASN A 140 -4.81 -21.03 12.02
C ASN A 140 -5.29 -21.43 10.63
N ILE A 141 -5.86 -20.48 9.88
CA ILE A 141 -6.37 -20.68 8.51
C ILE A 141 -5.24 -21.14 7.57
N ASN A 142 -4.03 -20.59 7.77
CA ASN A 142 -2.87 -20.89 6.93
C ASN A 142 -1.99 -22.02 7.51
N ALA A 143 -2.53 -22.85 8.42
CA ALA A 143 -1.79 -23.99 8.96
C ALA A 143 -1.30 -24.92 7.84
N LYS A 144 -0.04 -25.35 7.91
CA LYS A 144 0.57 -26.26 6.94
C LYS A 144 0.77 -27.62 7.59
N ASN A 145 0.21 -28.67 6.98
CA ASN A 145 0.26 -30.04 7.51
C ASN A 145 -0.23 -30.13 8.97
N GLY A 146 -1.28 -29.37 9.31
CA GLY A 146 -1.84 -29.31 10.67
C GLY A 146 -1.02 -28.49 11.67
N VAL A 147 0.09 -27.87 11.25
CA VAL A 147 0.91 -27.00 12.09
C VAL A 147 0.56 -25.54 11.83
N GLN A 148 0.16 -24.84 12.89
CA GLN A 148 -0.17 -23.41 12.88
C GLN A 148 1.03 -22.57 12.39
N GLN A 149 0.77 -21.50 11.65
CA GLN A 149 1.83 -20.56 11.28
C GLN A 149 2.35 -19.81 12.53
N PRO A 150 3.58 -19.25 12.48
CA PRO A 150 4.11 -18.47 13.58
C PRO A 150 3.20 -17.28 13.94
N ILE A 151 2.94 -17.09 15.24
CA ILE A 151 2.14 -15.96 15.73
C ILE A 151 2.73 -14.58 15.34
N ALA A 152 4.01 -14.54 15.00
CA ALA A 152 4.72 -13.35 14.54
C ALA A 152 4.07 -12.66 13.32
N TYR A 153 3.34 -13.38 12.47
CA TYR A 153 2.71 -12.84 11.27
C TYR A 153 1.60 -11.82 11.57
N VAL A 154 0.88 -11.99 12.70
CA VAL A 154 -0.39 -11.27 12.98
C VAL A 154 -0.24 -10.13 13.98
N HIS A 155 1.00 -9.74 14.29
CA HIS A 155 1.29 -8.69 15.26
C HIS A 155 2.17 -7.61 14.64
N GLY A 156 1.73 -7.04 13.52
CA GLY A 156 2.34 -5.85 12.93
C GLY A 156 3.77 -6.07 12.45
N GLU A 157 3.99 -6.99 11.52
CA GLU A 157 5.27 -7.09 10.84
C GLU A 157 5.56 -5.83 10.00
N VAL A 158 6.83 -5.46 9.88
CA VAL A 158 7.27 -4.31 9.07
C VAL A 158 8.49 -4.71 8.23
N TRP A 159 8.48 -4.42 6.93
CA TRP A 159 9.58 -4.77 6.00
C TRP A 159 9.49 -4.04 4.65
N GLY A 160 10.61 -3.99 3.94
CA GLY A 160 10.66 -3.52 2.55
C GLY A 160 10.12 -4.56 1.54
N VAL A 161 9.31 -4.11 0.59
CA VAL A 161 8.72 -4.90 -0.49
C VAL A 161 9.03 -4.29 -1.85
N GLY A 162 8.90 -5.09 -2.92
CA GLY A 162 9.06 -4.61 -4.30
C GLY A 162 10.47 -4.07 -4.62
N GLY A 163 11.50 -4.57 -3.92
CA GLY A 163 12.89 -4.14 -4.11
C GLY A 163 13.38 -3.10 -3.10
N VAL A 164 12.49 -2.55 -2.25
CA VAL A 164 12.91 -1.76 -1.09
C VAL A 164 13.59 -2.70 -0.08
N VAL A 165 14.78 -2.33 0.37
CA VAL A 165 15.55 -3.09 1.35
C VAL A 165 15.56 -2.35 2.69
N THR A 166 15.41 -3.09 3.78
CA THR A 166 15.40 -2.58 5.16
C THR A 166 16.17 -3.51 6.09
N ASP A 167 16.75 -2.97 7.15
CA ASP A 167 17.30 -3.74 8.27
C ASP A 167 16.21 -3.93 9.35
N PRO A 168 15.75 -5.18 9.63
CA PRO A 168 14.74 -5.42 10.66
C PRO A 168 15.32 -5.30 12.08
N ASP A 169 14.62 -4.62 12.98
CA ASP A 169 15.00 -4.56 14.40
C ASP A 169 14.91 -5.95 15.07
N ASN A 170 13.90 -6.74 14.70
CA ASN A 170 13.58 -8.04 15.31
C ASN A 170 13.36 -9.09 14.20
N PRO A 171 14.44 -9.68 13.65
CA PRO A 171 14.37 -10.41 12.40
C PRO A 171 13.53 -11.69 12.46
N ARG A 172 12.73 -11.89 11.41
CA ARG A 172 12.14 -13.15 10.94
C ARG A 172 12.41 -13.24 9.43
N GLY A 173 13.68 -13.43 9.08
CA GLY A 173 14.17 -13.18 7.71
C GLY A 173 14.31 -11.68 7.48
N GLU A 174 13.89 -11.20 6.31
CA GLU A 174 13.88 -9.76 5.96
C GLU A 174 12.77 -8.99 6.70
N ARG A 175 11.80 -9.72 7.28
CA ARG A 175 10.69 -9.14 8.04
C ARG A 175 11.07 -8.87 9.47
N SER A 176 10.68 -7.71 9.99
CA SER A 176 10.75 -7.44 11.42
C SER A 176 9.45 -7.85 12.09
N LYS A 177 9.51 -8.62 13.17
CA LYS A 177 8.34 -9.08 13.95
C LYS A 177 8.23 -8.38 15.29
N SER A 178 7.02 -8.27 15.83
CA SER A 178 6.84 -7.70 17.18
C SER A 178 7.51 -8.55 18.27
N ILE A 179 8.13 -7.87 19.24
CA ILE A 179 8.67 -8.51 20.46
C ILE A 179 7.58 -8.80 21.50
N GLU A 180 6.42 -8.18 21.36
CA GLU A 180 5.26 -8.40 22.22
C GLU A 180 3.98 -8.38 21.38
N ASN A 181 3.15 -9.41 21.56
CA ASN A 181 1.90 -9.60 20.83
C ASN A 181 0.80 -8.72 21.42
N ARG A 182 0.30 -7.77 20.63
CA ARG A 182 -0.70 -6.78 21.11
C ARG A 182 -1.91 -6.58 20.21
N ALA A 183 -1.89 -7.13 18.98
CA ALA A 183 -3.03 -7.01 18.07
C ALA A 183 -4.26 -7.77 18.60
N LYS A 184 -5.44 -7.27 18.27
CA LYS A 184 -6.75 -7.82 18.62
C LYS A 184 -7.40 -8.41 17.37
N GLY A 185 -8.27 -9.40 17.58
CA GLY A 185 -8.96 -10.09 16.49
C GLY A 185 -10.05 -9.25 15.82
N LYS A 186 -10.72 -9.86 14.85
CA LYS A 186 -11.81 -9.26 14.07
C LYS A 186 -12.90 -8.62 14.92
N GLY A 187 -13.50 -7.55 14.41
CA GLY A 187 -14.55 -6.79 15.08
C GLY A 187 -14.07 -5.93 16.26
N VAL A 188 -12.74 -5.81 16.45
CA VAL A 188 -12.15 -4.97 17.51
C VAL A 188 -11.12 -4.02 16.91
N TRP A 189 -11.24 -2.74 17.26
CA TRP A 189 -10.29 -1.71 16.85
C TRP A 189 -8.88 -1.95 17.43
N ASN A 190 -7.91 -1.97 16.52
CA ASN A 190 -6.49 -1.88 16.76
C ASN A 190 -6.01 -0.46 16.47
N THR A 191 -4.97 -0.02 17.18
CA THR A 191 -4.30 1.25 16.94
C THR A 191 -2.86 1.01 16.57
N TYR A 192 -2.43 1.58 15.45
CA TYR A 192 -1.02 1.72 15.09
C TYR A 192 -0.60 3.18 15.23
N ASP A 193 0.50 3.40 15.93
CA ASP A 193 1.26 4.65 15.86
C ASP A 193 2.62 4.36 15.23
N VAL A 194 2.95 5.06 14.16
CA VAL A 194 4.16 4.88 13.38
C VAL A 194 4.99 6.14 13.48
N VAL A 195 6.26 6.02 13.85
CA VAL A 195 7.23 7.11 13.80
C VAL A 195 8.24 6.79 12.72
N ALA A 196 8.23 7.59 11.65
CA ALA A 196 9.07 7.41 10.47
C ALA A 196 10.03 8.59 10.33
N VAL A 197 11.34 8.34 10.47
CA VAL A 197 12.38 9.37 10.37
C VAL A 197 13.63 8.78 9.72
N ASP A 198 14.11 9.39 8.64
CA ASP A 198 15.40 9.08 8.00
C ASP A 198 15.60 7.58 7.68
N GLY A 199 14.59 6.94 7.08
CA GLY A 199 14.63 5.51 6.75
C GLY A 199 14.48 4.56 7.94
N VAL A 200 14.11 5.08 9.11
CA VAL A 200 13.72 4.31 10.30
C VAL A 200 12.21 4.38 10.44
N ILE A 201 11.57 3.24 10.73
CA ILE A 201 10.18 3.16 11.16
C ILE A 201 10.14 2.46 12.52
N LYS A 202 9.48 3.06 13.50
CA LYS A 202 9.09 2.41 14.76
C LYS A 202 7.57 2.26 14.80
N LEU A 203 7.11 1.05 15.09
CA LEU A 203 5.70 0.69 15.14
C LEU A 203 5.27 0.43 16.59
N SER A 204 4.29 1.21 17.03
CA SER A 204 3.48 0.97 18.22
C SER A 204 2.25 0.16 17.85
N VAL A 205 1.98 -0.92 18.59
CA VAL A 205 0.74 -1.69 18.47
C VAL A 205 -0.04 -1.56 19.78
N ASN A 206 -1.23 -0.96 19.71
CA ASN A 206 -2.11 -0.74 20.86
C ASN A 206 -1.35 -0.12 22.06
N GLY A 207 -0.68 1.01 21.80
CA GLY A 207 -0.04 1.86 22.80
C GLY A 207 1.35 1.44 23.27
N LYS A 208 2.06 0.56 22.55
CA LYS A 208 3.44 0.18 22.88
C LYS A 208 4.27 -0.06 21.63
N PHE A 209 5.43 0.60 21.55
CA PHE A 209 6.45 0.31 20.53
C PHE A 209 6.98 -1.11 20.72
N VAL A 210 6.69 -1.96 19.75
CA VAL A 210 7.02 -3.40 19.79
C VAL A 210 7.75 -3.87 18.53
N ASN A 211 7.81 -3.04 17.49
CA ASN A 211 8.47 -3.41 16.25
C ASN A 211 9.08 -2.20 15.53
N GLY A 212 9.86 -2.46 14.48
CA GLY A 212 10.44 -1.44 13.63
C GLY A 212 11.47 -1.97 12.64
N ILE A 213 11.91 -1.07 11.76
CA ILE A 213 12.98 -1.28 10.79
C ILE A 213 13.91 -0.05 10.77
N SER A 214 15.07 -0.21 10.16
CA SER A 214 16.01 0.87 9.87
C SER A 214 16.61 0.73 8.48
N LYS A 215 17.36 1.75 8.04
CA LYS A 215 18.10 1.78 6.77
C LYS A 215 17.26 1.43 5.54
N SER A 216 16.00 1.87 5.51
CA SER A 216 15.20 1.77 4.29
C SER A 216 15.93 2.44 3.12
N THR A 217 16.01 1.74 1.99
CA THR A 217 16.56 2.30 0.75
C THR A 217 15.66 3.36 0.13
N GLN A 218 14.36 3.35 0.46
CA GLN A 218 13.38 4.36 0.06
C GLN A 218 12.86 5.08 1.31
N LYS A 219 13.04 6.40 1.38
CA LYS A 219 12.74 7.25 2.55
C LYS A 219 11.67 8.30 2.29
N LYS A 220 11.23 8.40 1.04
CA LYS A 220 10.18 9.32 0.61
C LYS A 220 9.35 8.67 -0.48
N GLY A 221 8.04 8.72 -0.34
CA GLY A 221 7.12 8.12 -1.30
C GLY A 221 5.67 8.24 -0.84
N TYR A 222 4.76 7.64 -1.59
CA TYR A 222 3.33 7.68 -1.29
C TYR A 222 2.99 6.78 -0.10
N PHE A 223 1.89 7.09 0.57
CA PHE A 223 1.17 6.08 1.33
C PHE A 223 0.28 5.29 0.38
N CYS A 224 0.21 3.97 0.55
CA CYS A 224 -0.82 3.16 -0.11
C CYS A 224 -1.65 2.41 0.94
N LEU A 225 -2.97 2.43 0.79
CA LEU A 225 -3.88 1.55 1.55
C LEU A 225 -4.18 0.32 0.71
N GLU A 226 -3.99 -0.84 1.32
CA GLU A 226 -4.09 -2.12 0.65
C GLU A 226 -5.48 -2.72 0.74
N SER A 227 -5.96 -3.19 -0.41
CA SER A 227 -7.10 -4.09 -0.57
C SER A 227 -6.54 -5.49 -0.80
N GLU A 228 -6.73 -6.41 0.15
CA GLU A 228 -6.15 -7.76 0.06
C GLU A 228 -7.08 -8.88 0.56
N GLY A 229 -8.21 -9.03 -0.14
CA GLY A 229 -9.07 -10.20 -0.06
C GLY A 229 -10.09 -10.22 1.08
N ALA A 230 -9.99 -9.32 2.06
CA ALA A 230 -10.94 -9.24 3.18
C ALA A 230 -11.33 -7.79 3.51
N GLU A 231 -12.52 -7.64 4.08
CA GLU A 231 -13.01 -6.33 4.51
C GLU A 231 -12.19 -5.79 5.69
N ILE A 232 -11.77 -4.52 5.59
CA ILE A 232 -11.08 -3.76 6.63
C ILE A 232 -11.67 -2.36 6.75
N HIS A 233 -11.79 -1.90 7.98
CA HIS A 233 -12.23 -0.55 8.31
C HIS A 233 -11.07 0.25 8.85
N PHE A 234 -10.99 1.53 8.48
CA PHE A 234 -10.04 2.50 9.01
C PHE A 234 -10.77 3.70 9.61
N ARG A 235 -10.22 4.25 10.68
CA ARG A 235 -10.61 5.57 11.20
C ARG A 235 -9.42 6.27 11.84
N ASN A 236 -9.60 7.55 12.15
CA ASN A 236 -8.57 8.37 12.79
C ASN A 236 -7.22 8.32 12.06
N PHE A 237 -7.24 8.27 10.72
CA PHE A 237 -6.01 8.31 9.93
C PHE A 237 -5.44 9.73 9.95
N LYS A 238 -4.36 9.94 10.71
CA LYS A 238 -3.79 11.27 10.97
C LYS A 238 -2.29 11.25 10.76
N ILE A 239 -1.79 12.20 9.98
CA ILE A 239 -0.36 12.37 9.71
C ILE A 239 0.12 13.69 10.33
N ILE A 240 1.23 13.62 11.06
CA ILE A 240 2.03 14.80 11.41
C ILE A 240 3.30 14.75 10.56
N GLU A 241 3.42 15.66 9.61
CA GLU A 241 4.62 15.84 8.81
C GLU A 241 5.75 16.41 9.68
N LEU A 242 6.88 15.71 9.70
CA LEU A 242 8.09 16.11 10.40
C LEU A 242 9.03 16.84 9.43
N PRO A 243 10.01 17.62 9.93
CA PRO A 243 11.00 18.26 9.08
C PRO A 243 11.70 17.27 8.13
N PRO A 244 12.01 17.68 6.89
CA PRO A 244 12.67 16.82 5.91
C PRO A 244 14.08 16.43 6.37
N GLY A 245 14.54 15.25 5.95
CA GLY A 245 15.89 14.76 6.18
C GLY A 245 16.82 15.10 5.02
N VAL A 246 18.01 14.50 5.04
CA VAL A 246 18.94 14.51 3.90
C VAL A 246 18.63 13.29 3.02
N THR A 247 17.61 13.43 2.19
CA THR A 247 17.11 12.35 1.31
C THR A 247 17.55 12.60 -0.13
N SER A 248 18.26 11.64 -0.73
CA SER A 248 18.69 11.75 -2.14
C SER A 248 17.55 11.42 -3.12
N GLU A 249 17.75 11.72 -4.40
CA GLU A 249 16.78 11.36 -5.45
C GLU A 249 16.60 9.84 -5.54
N GLU A 250 17.66 9.05 -5.37
CA GLU A 250 17.61 7.58 -5.38
C GLU A 250 16.87 7.00 -4.16
N GLN A 251 16.75 7.77 -3.08
CA GLN A 251 15.99 7.41 -1.89
C GLN A 251 14.54 7.92 -1.95
N THR A 252 14.16 8.57 -3.05
CA THR A 252 12.83 9.12 -3.27
C THR A 252 12.12 8.32 -4.35
N ALA A 253 10.91 7.86 -4.05
CA ALA A 253 10.06 7.19 -5.00
C ALA A 253 9.78 8.06 -6.24
N PRO A 254 9.62 7.48 -7.45
CA PRO A 254 9.21 8.23 -8.63
C PRO A 254 7.87 8.95 -8.43
N LYS A 255 7.72 10.12 -9.05
CA LYS A 255 6.43 10.84 -9.07
C LYS A 255 5.50 10.25 -10.14
N LEU A 256 4.21 10.18 -9.80
CA LEU A 256 3.11 9.75 -10.68
C LEU A 256 2.24 10.93 -11.11
#